data_AF-A0A847PJ82-F1
#
_entry.id   AF-A0A847PJ82-F1
#
_cell.length_a   1.000
_cell.length_b   1.000
_cell.length_c   1.000
_cell.angle_alpha   90.00
_cell.angle_beta   90.00
_cell.angle_gamma   90.00
#
_symmetry.space_group_name_H-M   'P 1'
#
loop_
_entity.id
_entity.type
_entity.pdbx_description
1 polymer ?
#
loop_
_entity_poly.entity_id
_entity_poly.type
_entity_poly.pdbx_seq_one_letter_code
_entity_poly.pdbx_strand_id
1 'polypeptide(L)'
;MVNLAIVEQNKVSYLHSIDCPHTLKLDLKVDSYQPVHCTALDRVLPAYQDEGIIDRSLKRNKLTAYTTKTSNNPAQLISILEQIQEEDYNLINKEYSPGVCCIAAPIFDDYDMVAALPGFSLSAARISPEITDSI
;
A
#
# COMPACT_ATOMS: atom_id res chain seq x y z
N MET A 1 -3.53 -4.73 12.24
CA MET A 1 -3.63 -5.92 11.38
C MET A 1 -2.27 -6.14 10.75
N VAL A 2 -1.96 -7.37 10.37
CA VAL A 2 -0.78 -7.69 9.57
C VAL A 2 -1.27 -8.51 8.39
N ASN A 3 -0.94 -8.11 7.18
CA ASN A 3 -1.35 -8.80 5.96
C ASN A 3 -0.12 -9.29 5.21
N LEU A 4 -0.25 -10.43 4.55
CA LEU A 4 0.71 -11.01 3.62
C LEU A 4 -0.02 -11.19 2.29
N ALA A 5 0.49 -10.63 1.19
CA ALA A 5 -0.17 -10.72 -0.11
C ALA A 5 0.83 -10.81 -1.26
N ILE A 6 0.54 -11.65 -2.25
CA ILE A 6 1.33 -11.83 -3.47
C ILE A 6 0.69 -11.10 -4.66
N VAL A 7 1.47 -10.88 -5.72
CA VAL A 7 0.91 -10.51 -7.04
C VAL A 7 0.81 -11.75 -7.90
N GLU A 8 -0.40 -12.10 -8.31
CA GLU A 8 -0.63 -13.11 -9.34
C GLU A 8 -1.44 -12.47 -10.48
N GLN A 9 -0.97 -12.61 -11.72
CA GLN A 9 -1.67 -12.13 -12.92
C GLN A 9 -2.10 -10.64 -12.84
N ASN A 10 -1.21 -9.77 -12.32
CA ASN A 10 -1.47 -8.34 -12.08
C ASN A 10 -2.57 -8.04 -11.05
N LYS A 11 -2.84 -8.97 -10.13
CA LYS A 11 -3.79 -8.78 -9.02
C LYS A 11 -3.11 -9.09 -7.69
N VAL A 12 -3.41 -8.30 -6.68
CA VAL A 12 -2.97 -8.53 -5.31
C VAL A 12 -3.87 -9.58 -4.68
N SER A 13 -3.28 -10.69 -4.23
CA SER A 13 -3.96 -11.81 -3.57
C SER A 13 -3.48 -11.93 -2.12
N TYR A 14 -4.38 -11.79 -1.15
CA TYR A 14 -4.07 -11.87 0.28
C TYR A 14 -3.94 -13.34 0.71
N LEU A 15 -2.73 -13.75 1.07
CA LEU A 15 -2.41 -15.11 1.53
C LEU A 15 -2.73 -15.31 3.02
N HIS A 16 -2.43 -14.30 3.83
CA HIS A 16 -2.61 -14.39 5.27
C HIS A 16 -2.95 -13.03 5.87
N SER A 17 -3.79 -13.02 6.89
CA SER A 17 -4.08 -11.84 7.69
C SER A 17 -4.14 -12.21 9.16
N ILE A 18 -3.36 -11.48 9.97
CA ILE A 18 -3.44 -11.52 11.41
C ILE A 18 -4.24 -10.30 11.86
N ASP A 19 -5.43 -10.59 12.36
CA ASP A 19 -6.33 -9.60 12.91
C ASP A 19 -5.79 -9.00 14.21
N CYS A 20 -6.04 -7.70 14.39
CA CYS A 20 -5.81 -7.03 15.66
C CYS A 20 -7.15 -6.88 16.40
N PRO A 21 -7.23 -7.16 17.71
CA PRO A 21 -8.47 -7.09 18.50
C PRO A 21 -8.98 -5.65 18.74
N HIS A 22 -8.47 -4.65 18.02
CA HIS A 22 -8.83 -3.25 18.19
C HIS A 22 -9.90 -2.78 17.20
N THR A 23 -10.69 -1.79 17.61
CA THR A 23 -11.89 -1.28 16.91
C THR A 23 -11.63 -0.71 15.51
N LEU A 24 -10.41 -0.29 15.21
CA LEU A 24 -10.05 0.21 13.88
C LEU A 24 -9.56 -0.97 13.02
N LYS A 25 -10.46 -1.55 12.24
CA LYS A 25 -10.15 -2.55 11.22
C LYS A 25 -10.37 -1.96 9.84
N LEU A 26 -9.40 -2.09 8.95
CA LEU A 26 -9.66 -2.05 7.52
C LEU A 26 -10.35 -3.36 7.17
N ASP A 27 -11.54 -3.32 6.58
CA ASP A 27 -12.27 -4.51 6.13
C ASP A 27 -11.62 -5.04 4.84
N LEU A 28 -10.41 -5.57 4.96
CA LEU A 28 -9.66 -6.20 3.90
C LEU A 28 -10.09 -7.67 3.84
N LYS A 29 -11.21 -7.92 3.14
CA LYS A 29 -11.60 -9.30 2.86
C LYS A 29 -10.59 -9.92 1.89
N VAL A 30 -10.28 -11.20 2.11
CA VAL A 30 -9.71 -12.05 1.07
C VAL A 30 -10.64 -11.95 -0.15
N ASP A 31 -10.09 -11.69 -1.33
CA ASP A 31 -10.77 -11.35 -2.60
C ASP A 31 -11.35 -9.91 -2.73
N SER A 32 -11.10 -9.00 -1.78
CA SER A 32 -11.45 -7.59 -1.95
C SER A 32 -10.40 -6.85 -2.79
N TYR A 33 -10.86 -6.08 -3.78
CA TYR A 33 -10.00 -5.20 -4.57
C TYR A 33 -9.80 -3.88 -3.83
N GLN A 34 -8.54 -3.53 -3.54
CA GLN A 34 -8.19 -2.22 -2.99
C GLN A 34 -7.72 -1.26 -4.08
N PRO A 35 -7.89 0.06 -3.92
CA PRO A 35 -7.45 1.02 -4.92
C PRO A 35 -5.92 1.07 -4.95
N VAL A 36 -5.36 0.76 -6.12
CA VAL A 36 -3.90 0.58 -6.30
C VAL A 36 -3.07 1.80 -5.90
N HIS A 37 -3.67 2.99 -5.90
CA HIS A 37 -2.95 4.24 -5.71
C HIS A 37 -2.86 4.73 -4.26
N CYS A 38 -3.59 4.16 -3.29
CA CYS A 38 -3.67 4.76 -1.95
C CYS A 38 -3.54 3.77 -0.78
N THR A 39 -3.17 2.54 -1.07
CA THR A 39 -2.91 1.49 -0.09
C THR A 39 -1.45 1.04 -0.21
N ALA A 40 -0.80 0.82 0.93
CA ALA A 40 0.65 0.61 0.96
C ALA A 40 1.07 -0.67 0.20
N LEU A 41 0.30 -1.74 0.37
CA LEU A 41 0.43 -3.00 -0.38
C LEU A 41 0.33 -2.77 -1.88
N ASP A 42 -0.71 -2.06 -2.31
CA ASP A 42 -0.97 -1.87 -3.72
C ASP A 42 -0.09 -0.79 -4.36
N ARG A 43 0.77 -0.10 -3.60
CA ARG A 43 1.89 0.71 -4.13
C ARG A 43 3.20 -0.07 -4.17
N VAL A 44 3.53 -0.80 -3.11
CA VAL A 44 4.79 -1.58 -3.05
C VAL A 44 4.82 -2.64 -4.14
N LEU A 45 3.71 -3.34 -4.34
CA LEU A 45 3.66 -4.43 -5.31
C LEU A 45 3.89 -3.98 -6.77
N PRO A 46 3.20 -2.95 -7.30
CA PRO A 46 3.51 -2.45 -8.63
C PRO A 46 4.86 -1.73 -8.72
N ALA A 47 5.46 -1.26 -7.62
CA ALA A 47 6.77 -0.63 -7.68
C ALA A 47 7.85 -1.56 -8.25
N TYR A 48 7.70 -2.88 -8.15
CA TYR A 48 8.65 -3.85 -8.72
C TYR A 48 8.14 -4.52 -10.01
N GLN A 49 7.09 -3.99 -10.63
CA GLN A 49 6.59 -4.44 -11.93
C GLN A 49 7.22 -3.63 -13.08
N ASP A 50 7.10 -4.16 -14.29
CA ASP A 50 7.54 -3.47 -15.51
C ASP A 50 6.81 -2.12 -15.68
N GLU A 51 7.53 -1.05 -16.04
CA GLU A 51 6.99 0.31 -16.16
C GLU A 51 5.73 0.37 -17.05
N GLY A 52 5.71 -0.44 -18.12
CA GLY A 52 4.56 -0.51 -19.02
C GLY A 52 3.30 -1.06 -18.35
N ILE A 53 3.43 -1.95 -17.35
CA ILE A 53 2.30 -2.48 -16.57
C ILE A 53 1.79 -1.41 -15.62
N ILE A 54 2.70 -0.69 -14.95
CA ILE A 54 2.37 0.41 -14.03
C ILE A 54 1.59 1.51 -14.75
N ASP A 55 2.11 2.03 -15.86
CA ASP A 55 1.48 3.11 -16.64
C ASP A 55 0.09 2.70 -17.14
N ARG A 56 -0.08 1.47 -17.63
CA ARG A 56 -1.39 0.94 -18.04
C ARG A 56 -2.36 0.84 -16.86
N SER A 57 -1.88 0.42 -15.68
CA SER A 57 -2.69 0.32 -14.47
C SER A 57 -3.18 1.70 -14.01
N LEU A 58 -2.28 2.69 -13.95
CA LEU A 58 -2.61 4.06 -13.55
C LEU A 58 -3.59 4.74 -14.52
N LYS A 59 -3.46 4.50 -15.83
CA LYS A 59 -4.37 5.06 -16.85
C LYS A 59 -5.77 4.43 -16.83
N ARG A 60 -5.87 3.15 -16.48
CA ARG A 60 -7.14 2.40 -16.51
C ARG A 60 -7.99 2.65 -15.25
N ASN A 61 -7.35 2.99 -14.14
CA ASN A 61 -8.01 3.10 -12.85
C ASN A 61 -8.39 4.55 -12.52
N LYS A 62 -9.55 4.71 -11.86
CA LYS A 62 -9.97 6.02 -11.35
C LYS A 62 -9.21 6.33 -10.05
N LEU A 63 -8.32 7.32 -10.10
CA LEU A 63 -7.54 7.80 -8.95
C LEU A 63 -8.43 8.66 -8.03
N THR A 64 -9.25 8.01 -7.22
CA THR A 64 -10.18 8.68 -6.31
C THR A 64 -9.44 9.28 -5.12
N ALA A 65 -9.67 10.56 -4.82
CA ALA A 65 -9.19 11.18 -3.59
C ALA A 65 -10.13 10.81 -2.42
N TYR A 66 -9.68 9.95 -1.53
CA TYR A 66 -10.43 9.52 -0.34
C TYR A 66 -10.25 10.50 0.83
N THR A 67 -9.10 11.17 0.88
CA THR A 67 -8.77 12.23 1.84
C THR A 67 -8.04 13.36 1.14
N THR A 68 -7.77 14.45 1.85
CA THR A 68 -6.95 15.56 1.35
C THR A 68 -5.48 15.18 1.14
N LYS A 69 -5.04 14.03 1.66
CA LYS A 69 -3.68 13.51 1.52
C LYS A 69 -3.53 12.46 0.44
N THR A 70 -4.62 12.00 -0.18
CA THR A 70 -4.56 10.95 -1.20
C THR A 70 -3.80 11.42 -2.44
N SER A 71 -2.72 10.75 -2.81
CA SER A 71 -2.07 10.96 -4.11
C SER A 71 -2.99 10.49 -5.24
N ASN A 72 -3.48 11.42 -6.06
CA ASN A 72 -4.41 11.14 -7.17
C ASN A 72 -3.88 11.58 -8.54
N ASN A 73 -2.61 11.97 -8.62
CA ASN A 73 -1.94 12.36 -9.85
C ASN A 73 -1.02 11.23 -10.33
N PRO A 74 -1.17 10.73 -11.57
CA PRO A 74 -0.31 9.67 -12.10
C PRO A 74 1.19 9.96 -12.01
N ALA A 75 1.63 11.19 -12.28
CA ALA A 75 3.04 11.55 -12.22
C ALA A 75 3.58 11.51 -10.77
N GLN A 76 2.78 11.95 -9.81
CA GLN A 76 3.15 11.83 -8.39
C GLN A 76 3.23 10.36 -7.96
N LEU A 77 2.30 9.53 -8.44
CA LEU A 77 2.31 8.10 -8.14
C LEU A 77 3.55 7.42 -8.72
N ILE A 78 3.98 7.76 -9.93
CA ILE A 78 5.22 7.25 -10.52
C ILE A 78 6.41 7.61 -9.61
N SER A 79 6.55 8.86 -9.20
CA SER A 79 7.64 9.27 -8.28
C SER A 79 7.59 8.55 -6.93
N ILE A 80 6.40 8.26 -6.41
CA ILE A 80 6.25 7.45 -5.19
C ILE A 80 6.71 6.01 -5.43
N LEU A 81 6.43 5.42 -6.59
CA LEU A 81 6.87 4.06 -6.93
C LEU A 81 8.39 3.99 -7.09
N GLU A 82 9.01 5.00 -7.70
CA GLU A 82 10.47 5.14 -7.77
C GLU A 82 11.08 5.22 -6.36
N GLN A 83 10.52 6.06 -5.48
CA GLN A 83 10.98 6.17 -4.09
C GLN A 83 10.88 4.83 -3.34
N ILE A 84 9.83 4.04 -3.60
CA ILE A 84 9.69 2.71 -2.99
C ILE A 84 10.83 1.78 -3.42
N GLN A 85 11.24 1.82 -4.69
CA GLN A 85 12.37 1.02 -5.17
C GLN A 85 13.70 1.45 -4.52
N GLU A 86 13.86 2.74 -4.19
CA GLU A 86 15.06 3.26 -3.53
C GLU A 86 15.09 2.93 -2.03
N GLU A 87 13.94 2.98 -1.36
CA GLU A 87 13.84 2.84 0.10
C GLU A 87 13.48 1.42 0.56
N ASP A 88 12.99 0.55 -0.32
CA ASP A 88 12.47 -0.79 -0.02
C ASP A 88 11.31 -0.78 1.01
N TYR A 89 10.54 0.30 1.07
CA TYR A 89 9.25 0.33 1.79
C TYR A 89 8.34 1.46 1.28
N ASN A 90 7.07 1.39 1.64
CA ASN A 90 6.11 2.49 1.48
C ASN A 90 5.37 2.76 2.79
N LEU A 91 5.23 4.04 3.12
CA LEU A 91 4.41 4.50 4.23
C LEU A 91 3.24 5.34 3.70
N ILE A 92 2.03 4.94 4.08
CA ILE A 92 0.78 5.65 3.80
C ILE A 92 0.35 6.39 5.08
N ASN A 93 0.24 7.71 5.00
CA ASN A 93 -0.18 8.55 6.12
C ASN A 93 -1.56 9.17 5.84
N LYS A 94 -2.63 8.54 6.35
CA LYS A 94 -4.01 9.06 6.28
C LYS A 94 -4.51 9.28 4.86
N GLU A 95 -4.01 8.55 3.88
CA GLU A 95 -4.39 8.72 2.47
C GLU A 95 -5.68 8.01 2.10
N TYR A 96 -5.99 6.88 2.74
CA TYR A 96 -7.25 6.16 2.49
C TYR A 96 -8.34 6.55 3.49
N SER A 97 -7.97 6.73 4.76
CA SER A 97 -8.87 7.18 5.82
C SER A 97 -8.10 8.06 6.81
N PRO A 98 -8.66 9.20 7.29
CA PRO A 98 -7.96 10.15 8.15
C PRO A 98 -7.40 9.58 9.46
N GLY A 99 -7.91 8.42 9.89
CA GLY A 99 -7.47 7.73 11.11
C GLY A 99 -6.49 6.58 10.87
N VAL A 100 -6.14 6.28 9.62
CA VAL A 100 -5.39 5.08 9.24
C VAL A 100 -4.06 5.48 8.64
N CYS A 101 -2.97 4.96 9.23
CA CYS A 101 -1.70 4.86 8.54
C CYS A 101 -1.44 3.40 8.17
N CYS A 102 -0.57 3.15 7.19
CA CYS A 102 -0.11 1.82 6.83
C CYS A 102 1.38 1.89 6.48
N ILE A 103 2.10 0.79 6.66
CA ILE A 103 3.44 0.60 6.14
C ILE A 103 3.48 -0.73 5.39
N ALA A 104 4.33 -0.83 4.37
CA ALA A 104 4.51 -2.03 3.58
C ALA A 104 5.97 -2.10 3.13
N ALA A 105 6.61 -3.26 3.22
CA ALA A 105 7.95 -3.50 2.69
C ALA A 105 7.93 -4.76 1.82
N PRO A 106 8.59 -4.78 0.66
CA PRO A 106 8.62 -5.93 -0.23
C PRO A 106 9.40 -7.08 0.39
N ILE A 107 8.95 -8.29 0.09
CA ILE A 107 9.62 -9.55 0.42
C ILE A 107 9.94 -10.19 -0.92
N PHE A 108 11.20 -10.52 -1.15
CA PHE A 108 11.67 -11.13 -2.39
C PHE A 108 11.84 -12.64 -2.18
N ASP A 109 11.38 -13.44 -3.14
CA ASP A 109 11.73 -14.86 -3.30
C ASP A 109 12.66 -15.01 -4.52
N ASP A 110 13.26 -16.19 -4.69
CA ASP A 110 14.19 -16.52 -5.79
C ASP A 110 13.57 -16.36 -7.19
N TYR A 111 12.23 -16.26 -7.29
CA TYR A 111 11.49 -16.24 -8.55
C TYR A 111 10.57 -15.04 -8.78
N ASP A 112 10.23 -14.24 -7.76
CA ASP A 112 9.53 -12.94 -7.88
C ASP A 112 9.26 -12.36 -6.47
N MET A 113 8.85 -11.10 -6.39
CA MET A 113 8.49 -10.41 -5.13
C MET A 113 7.15 -10.92 -4.57
N VAL A 114 7.15 -11.44 -3.35
CA VAL A 114 6.08 -12.25 -2.75
C VAL A 114 5.28 -11.54 -1.66
N ALA A 115 5.72 -10.45 -1.02
CA ALA A 115 4.82 -9.83 -0.06
C ALA A 115 5.13 -8.44 0.41
N ALA A 116 4.07 -7.71 0.78
CA ALA A 116 4.17 -6.58 1.68
C ALA A 116 3.69 -6.92 3.11
N LEU A 117 4.50 -6.61 4.11
CA LEU A 117 4.19 -6.68 5.55
C LEU A 117 4.65 -5.38 6.22
N PRO A 118 4.06 -4.94 7.35
CA PRO A 118 2.70 -5.06 7.84
C PRO A 118 1.97 -3.72 7.71
N GLY A 119 0.80 -3.70 7.06
CA GLY A 119 -0.12 -2.57 7.17
C GLY A 119 -0.63 -2.42 8.60
N PHE A 120 0.15 -1.80 9.48
CA PHE A 120 -0.33 -1.41 10.79
C PHE A 120 -1.36 -0.31 10.59
N SER A 121 -2.64 -0.67 10.48
CA SER A 121 -3.75 0.27 10.69
C SER A 121 -3.76 0.69 12.17
N LEU A 122 -2.78 1.51 12.53
CA LEU A 122 -2.74 2.23 13.78
C LEU A 122 -3.68 3.40 13.64
N SER A 123 -4.46 3.65 14.69
CA SER A 123 -5.00 5.00 14.86
C SER A 123 -3.82 5.96 14.82
N ALA A 124 -3.90 7.02 14.04
CA ALA A 124 -2.85 8.04 14.02
C ALA A 124 -2.50 8.58 15.43
N ALA A 125 -3.40 8.42 16.42
CA ALA A 125 -3.15 8.72 17.82
C ALA A 125 -2.14 7.77 18.52
N ARG A 126 -1.70 6.68 17.87
CA ARG A 126 -0.82 5.64 18.43
C ARG A 126 0.53 5.52 17.72
N ILE A 127 0.79 6.36 16.72
CA ILE A 127 2.11 6.44 16.09
C ILE A 127 2.86 7.57 16.77
N SER A 128 4.11 7.31 17.17
CA SER A 128 4.98 8.34 17.74
C SER A 128 5.12 9.50 16.74
N PRO A 129 5.04 10.77 17.18
CA PRO A 129 5.20 11.93 16.31
C PRO A 129 6.48 11.86 15.48
N GLU A 130 7.59 11.36 16.05
CA GLU A 130 8.87 11.16 15.35
C GLU A 130 8.75 10.37 14.04
N ILE A 131 7.90 9.34 13.98
CA ILE A 131 7.69 8.54 12.76
C ILE A 131 6.74 9.28 11.80
N THR A 132 5.85 10.12 12.31
CA THR A 132 4.84 10.83 11.52
C THR A 132 5.36 12.15 10.96
N ASP A 133 6.31 12.79 11.65
CA ASP A 133 6.95 14.07 11.34
C ASP A 133 8.19 13.91 10.46
N SER A 134 8.71 12.68 10.32
CA SER A 134 9.80 12.33 9.40
C SER A 134 9.32 12.10 7.95
N ILE A 135 8.04 12.36 7.66
CA ILE A 135 7.35 12.15 6.38
C ILE A 135 6.65 13.45 5.98
#